data_AF-A0A9D9XG62-F1
#
_entry.id   AF-A0A9D9XG62-F1
#
_cell.length_a   1.000
_cell.length_b   1.000
_cell.length_c   1.000
_cell.angle_alpha   90.00
_cell.angle_beta   90.00
_cell.angle_gamma   90.00
#
_symmetry.space_group_name_H-M   'P 1'
#
loop_
_entity.id
_entity.type
_entity.pdbx_description
1 polymer ?
#
loop_
_entity_poly.entity_id
_entity_poly.type
_entity_poly.pdbx_seq_one_letter_code
_entity_poly.pdbx_strand_id
1 'polypeptide(L)'
;MGHSKFGNVMFAAGMLLICGQAWAADAGIAKKILGDVRVVRAGTSTPLKVGDPLQELDRIIVAATGSAGLTLKDETLISLGPNSTFVIDSFAFDAKTNQGRADVSIVRGAMRYVTGLIAKLNPAAVSVSTTTVVMGVRGTEFIVETTDEK
;
A
#
# COMPACT_ATOMS: atom_id res chain seq x y z
N MET A 1 53.39 -52.48 -4.29
CA MET A 1 52.94 -52.92 -5.63
C MET A 1 51.46 -52.60 -5.74
N GLY A 2 51.03 -51.78 -6.71
CA GLY A 2 49.60 -51.59 -7.02
C GLY A 2 49.15 -50.13 -7.04
N HIS A 3 49.34 -49.48 -8.19
CA HIS A 3 48.91 -48.14 -8.54
C HIS A 3 47.40 -48.03 -8.83
N SER A 4 46.87 -46.81 -8.67
CA SER A 4 45.72 -46.20 -9.38
C SER A 4 44.31 -46.71 -8.95
N LYS A 5 43.27 -45.88 -8.86
CA LYS A 5 42.83 -44.92 -9.89
C LYS A 5 42.17 -43.64 -9.33
N PHE A 6 42.56 -42.53 -9.95
CA PHE A 6 41.91 -41.23 -9.96
C PHE A 6 40.49 -41.32 -10.55
N GLY A 7 39.54 -40.61 -9.93
CA GLY A 7 38.24 -40.29 -10.50
C GLY A 7 37.92 -38.83 -10.21
N ASN A 8 38.34 -37.95 -11.13
CA ASN A 8 38.14 -36.51 -11.06
C ASN A 8 36.80 -36.12 -11.70
N VAL A 9 36.13 -35.13 -11.10
CA VAL A 9 35.29 -34.10 -11.73
C VAL A 9 33.92 -34.53 -12.28
N MET A 10 32.86 -34.08 -11.61
CA MET A 10 31.69 -33.54 -12.30
C MET A 10 31.18 -32.30 -11.56
N PHE A 11 31.59 -31.14 -12.06
CA PHE A 11 31.05 -29.82 -11.76
C PHE A 11 29.60 -29.77 -12.22
N ALA A 12 28.64 -29.73 -11.30
CA ALA A 12 27.27 -29.34 -11.59
C ALA A 12 26.98 -28.06 -10.81
N ALA A 13 27.20 -26.93 -11.49
CA ALA A 13 26.83 -25.60 -11.04
C ALA A 13 25.30 -25.50 -10.96
N GLY A 14 24.75 -25.85 -9.80
CA GLY A 14 23.37 -25.53 -9.44
C GLY A 14 23.28 -24.04 -9.11
N MET A 15 22.96 -23.23 -10.12
CA MET A 15 22.58 -21.83 -9.94
C MET A 15 21.25 -21.81 -9.18
N LEU A 16 21.34 -21.78 -7.85
CA LEU A 16 20.20 -21.69 -6.95
C LEU A 16 19.54 -20.32 -7.18
N LEU A 17 18.38 -20.34 -7.83
CA LEU A 17 17.45 -19.22 -7.92
C LEU A 17 17.14 -18.75 -6.49
N ILE A 18 17.84 -17.72 -6.04
CA ILE A 18 17.45 -16.95 -4.87
C ILE A 18 16.23 -16.15 -5.32
N CYS A 19 15.05 -16.75 -5.20
CA CYS A 19 13.80 -16.03 -5.33
C CYS A 19 13.79 -14.99 -4.21
N GLY A 20 14.22 -13.78 -4.52
CA GLY A 20 14.13 -12.65 -3.61
C GLY A 20 12.68 -12.53 -3.18
N GLN A 21 12.38 -12.90 -1.94
CA GLN A 21 11.14 -12.50 -1.33
C GLN A 21 11.24 -11.00 -1.18
N ALA A 22 10.69 -10.28 -2.16
CA ALA A 22 10.31 -8.90 -1.97
C ALA A 22 9.24 -8.93 -0.87
N TRP A 23 9.68 -8.78 0.37
CA TRP A 23 8.77 -8.47 1.46
C TRP A 23 8.22 -7.08 1.14
N ALA A 24 7.02 -7.06 0.56
CA ALA A 24 6.28 -5.84 0.35
C ALA A 24 6.22 -5.11 1.70
N ALA A 25 6.64 -3.84 1.69
CA ALA A 25 6.74 -3.06 2.92
C ALA A 25 5.35 -2.93 3.55
N ASP A 26 5.26 -3.26 4.83
CA ASP A 26 4.02 -3.16 5.60
C ASP A 26 3.70 -1.67 5.83
N ALA A 27 2.60 -1.24 5.24
CA ALA A 27 2.19 0.16 5.12
C ALA A 27 1.19 0.58 6.22
N GLY A 28 0.41 -0.36 6.75
CA GLY A 28 -0.62 -0.04 7.73
C GLY A 28 -1.57 -1.19 8.04
N ILE A 29 -2.75 -0.83 8.55
CA ILE A 29 -3.78 -1.78 8.96
C ILE A 29 -5.18 -1.27 8.60
N ALA A 30 -6.05 -2.18 8.20
CA ALA A 30 -7.47 -1.90 8.06
C ALA A 30 -8.14 -1.84 9.44
N LYS A 31 -8.66 -0.67 9.83
CA LYS A 31 -9.32 -0.45 11.13
C LYS A 31 -10.83 -0.61 11.07
N LYS A 32 -11.44 -0.27 9.95
CA LYS A 32 -12.90 -0.32 9.77
C LYS A 32 -13.21 -0.81 8.37
N ILE A 33 -14.08 -1.80 8.27
CA ILE A 33 -14.59 -2.30 6.99
C ILE A 33 -16.10 -2.41 7.12
N LEU A 34 -16.83 -1.80 6.19
CA LEU A 34 -18.27 -1.90 6.05
C LEU A 34 -18.60 -2.28 4.60
N GLY A 35 -19.52 -3.21 4.40
CA GLY A 35 -19.90 -3.69 3.07
C GLY A 35 -18.80 -4.53 2.40
N ASP A 36 -18.80 -4.55 1.07
CA ASP A 36 -17.80 -5.27 0.27
C ASP A 36 -16.59 -4.36 0.02
N VAL A 37 -15.46 -4.74 0.62
CA VAL A 37 -14.16 -4.12 0.41
C VAL A 37 -13.17 -5.21 0.08
N ARG A 38 -12.44 -5.02 -1.01
CA ARG A 38 -11.45 -5.98 -1.50
C ARG A 38 -10.09 -5.33 -1.60
N VAL A 39 -9.06 -6.10 -1.30
CA VAL A 39 -7.67 -5.74 -1.59
C VAL A 39 -7.20 -6.56 -2.79
N VAL A 40 -6.58 -5.90 -3.75
CA VAL A 40 -5.90 -6.54 -4.88
C VAL A 40 -4.41 -6.40 -4.65
N ARG A 41 -3.75 -7.54 -4.42
CA ARG A 41 -2.31 -7.63 -4.17
C ARG A 41 -1.68 -8.60 -5.17
N ALA A 42 -0.68 -8.14 -5.91
CA ALA A 42 -0.01 -8.94 -6.95
C ALA A 42 -1.01 -9.62 -7.93
N GLY A 43 -2.09 -8.93 -8.29
CA GLY A 43 -3.15 -9.44 -9.18
C GLY A 43 -4.19 -10.35 -8.52
N THR A 44 -4.02 -10.72 -7.26
CA THR A 44 -4.99 -11.53 -6.52
C THR A 44 -5.95 -10.65 -5.74
N SER A 45 -7.27 -10.85 -5.92
CA SER A 45 -8.31 -10.10 -5.21
C SER A 45 -8.88 -10.88 -4.03
N THR A 46 -8.60 -10.42 -2.81
CA THR A 46 -9.13 -11.00 -1.57
C THR A 46 -10.04 -10.02 -0.84
N PRO A 47 -11.02 -10.49 -0.06
CA PRO A 47 -11.80 -9.62 0.81
C PRO A 47 -10.88 -9.02 1.89
N LEU A 48 -10.97 -7.70 2.08
CA LEU A 48 -10.23 -6.99 3.12
C LEU A 48 -11.05 -7.01 4.42
N LYS A 49 -10.42 -7.40 5.52
CA LYS A 49 -11.05 -7.49 6.85
C LYS A 49 -10.40 -6.51 7.82
N VAL A 50 -11.13 -6.20 8.88
CA VAL A 50 -10.56 -5.42 10.00
C VAL A 50 -9.41 -6.22 10.62
N GLY A 51 -8.27 -5.56 10.81
CA GLY A 51 -7.05 -6.16 11.31
C GLY A 51 -6.08 -6.61 10.22
N ASP A 52 -6.51 -6.66 8.96
CA ASP A 52 -5.63 -7.09 7.87
C ASP A 52 -4.52 -6.05 7.63
N PRO A 53 -3.27 -6.50 7.43
CA PRO A 53 -2.16 -5.62 7.11
C PRO A 53 -2.27 -5.11 5.67
N LEU A 54 -2.01 -3.82 5.53
CA LEU A 54 -1.87 -3.14 4.25
C LEU A 54 -0.40 -3.14 3.87
N GLN A 55 -0.14 -3.36 2.59
CA GLN A 55 1.20 -3.38 2.03
C GLN A 55 1.33 -2.36 0.91
N GLU A 56 2.57 -2.00 0.63
CA GLU A 56 2.90 -1.29 -0.60
C GLU A 56 2.34 -2.05 -1.82
N LEU A 57 1.89 -1.30 -2.83
CA LEU A 57 1.24 -1.77 -4.05
C LEU A 57 -0.16 -2.38 -3.85
N ASP A 58 -0.72 -2.29 -2.65
CA ASP A 58 -2.11 -2.68 -2.43
C ASP A 58 -3.07 -1.74 -3.14
N ARG A 59 -4.02 -2.34 -3.86
CA ARG A 59 -5.18 -1.63 -4.39
C ARG A 59 -6.43 -2.02 -3.62
N ILE A 60 -7.01 -1.06 -2.92
CA ILE A 60 -8.24 -1.21 -2.14
C ILE A 60 -9.43 -0.76 -2.98
N ILE A 61 -10.38 -1.67 -3.20
CA ILE A 61 -11.60 -1.45 -3.97
C ILE A 61 -12.77 -1.52 -3.01
N VAL A 62 -13.56 -0.45 -2.96
CA VAL A 62 -14.75 -0.32 -2.13
C VAL A 62 -15.99 -0.35 -3.03
N ALA A 63 -16.94 -1.24 -2.73
CA ALA A 63 -18.19 -1.34 -3.48
C ALA A 63 -19.13 -0.15 -3.22
N ALA A 64 -20.25 -0.10 -3.95
CA ALA A 64 -21.22 1.01 -3.91
C ALA A 64 -21.94 1.22 -2.56
N THR A 65 -21.93 0.22 -1.68
CA THR A 65 -22.48 0.31 -0.31
C THR A 65 -21.40 0.17 0.75
N GLY A 66 -20.13 0.15 0.32
CA GLY A 66 -18.99 -0.10 1.19
C GLY A 66 -18.35 1.17 1.73
N SER A 67 -17.54 1.01 2.77
CA SER A 67 -16.64 2.05 3.28
C SER A 67 -15.47 1.39 4.00
N ALA A 68 -14.29 1.99 3.92
CA ALA A 68 -13.09 1.49 4.59
C ALA A 68 -12.40 2.59 5.40
N GLY A 69 -11.93 2.25 6.59
CA GLY A 69 -11.07 3.09 7.42
C GLY A 69 -9.73 2.41 7.57
N LEU A 70 -8.67 3.07 7.11
CA LEU A 70 -7.30 2.58 7.10
C LEU A 70 -6.44 3.47 7.99
N THR A 71 -5.48 2.86 8.69
CA THR A 71 -4.46 3.56 9.46
C THR A 71 -3.10 3.13 8.97
N LEU A 72 -2.32 4.07 8.45
CA LEU A 72 -0.93 3.81 8.07
C LEU A 72 -0.02 3.86 9.29
N LYS A 73 1.22 3.36 9.14
CA LYS A 73 2.19 3.32 10.24
C LYS A 73 2.63 4.69 10.76
N ASP A 74 2.55 5.72 9.93
CA ASP A 74 2.89 7.10 10.31
C ASP A 74 1.72 7.80 11.03
N GLU A 75 0.70 7.06 11.46
CA GLU A 75 -0.55 7.55 12.04
C GLU A 75 -1.47 8.29 11.06
N THR A 76 -1.18 8.26 9.75
CA THR A 76 -2.11 8.75 8.74
C THR A 76 -3.42 7.96 8.80
N LEU A 77 -4.54 8.68 8.80
CA LEU A 77 -5.88 8.09 8.77
C LEU A 77 -6.52 8.34 7.40
N ILE A 78 -6.93 7.26 6.75
CA ILE A 78 -7.58 7.30 5.44
C ILE A 78 -8.97 6.72 5.59
N SER A 79 -9.99 7.47 5.18
CA SER A 79 -11.36 6.96 5.09
C SER A 79 -11.78 6.95 3.63
N LEU A 80 -12.20 5.79 3.13
CA LEU A 80 -12.67 5.57 1.77
C LEU A 80 -14.19 5.44 1.79
N GLY A 81 -14.84 6.25 0.96
CA GLY A 81 -16.28 6.18 0.73
C GLY A 81 -16.67 5.08 -0.26
N PRO A 82 -17.97 5.01 -0.58
CA PRO A 82 -18.49 4.08 -1.56
C PRO A 82 -17.92 4.31 -2.97
N ASN A 83 -17.85 3.25 -3.76
CA ASN A 83 -17.30 3.25 -5.12
C ASN A 83 -15.83 3.69 -5.21
N SER A 84 -15.08 3.73 -4.11
CA SER A 84 -13.69 4.19 -4.14
C SER A 84 -12.72 3.12 -4.65
N THR A 85 -11.71 3.56 -5.38
CA THR A 85 -10.54 2.75 -5.72
C THR A 85 -9.28 3.50 -5.32
N PHE A 86 -8.61 2.99 -4.31
CA PHE A 86 -7.45 3.58 -3.68
C PHE A 86 -6.23 2.67 -3.85
N VAL A 87 -5.05 3.26 -4.00
CA VAL A 87 -3.79 2.56 -4.24
C VAL A 87 -2.73 3.12 -3.29
N ILE A 88 -1.98 2.23 -2.66
CA ILE A 88 -0.75 2.57 -1.94
C ILE A 88 0.40 2.38 -2.91
N ASP A 89 0.88 3.45 -3.54
CA ASP A 89 1.91 3.35 -4.58
C ASP A 89 3.29 3.08 -3.97
N SER A 90 3.63 3.80 -2.91
CA SER A 90 4.89 3.64 -2.18
C SER A 90 4.71 4.06 -0.73
N PHE A 91 5.20 3.25 0.20
CA PHE A 91 5.14 3.60 1.62
C PHE A 91 6.36 3.11 2.38
N ALA A 92 7.13 4.07 2.90
CA ALA A 92 8.26 3.83 3.77
C ALA A 92 8.13 4.72 5.01
N PHE A 93 8.28 4.15 6.20
CA PHE A 93 8.25 4.92 7.44
C PHE A 93 9.26 4.36 8.44
N ASP A 94 10.09 5.24 8.99
CA ASP A 94 11.02 4.93 10.08
C ASP A 94 10.50 5.57 11.37
N ALA A 95 10.00 4.74 12.30
CA ALA A 95 9.46 5.20 13.57
C ALA A 95 10.50 5.81 14.53
N LYS A 96 11.81 5.62 14.30
CA LYS A 96 12.86 6.24 15.13
C LYS A 96 13.11 7.68 14.75
N THR A 97 13.08 7.97 13.45
CA THR A 97 13.33 9.32 12.92
C THR A 97 12.05 10.06 12.57
N ASN A 98 10.91 9.35 12.54
CA ASN A 98 9.61 9.80 12.02
C ASN A 98 9.69 10.28 10.56
N GLN A 99 10.74 9.91 9.84
CA GLN A 99 10.92 10.23 8.43
C GLN A 99 10.40 9.08 7.58
N GLY A 100 10.03 9.40 6.35
CA GLY A 100 9.44 8.42 5.47
C GLY A 100 8.98 9.03 4.17
N ARG A 101 8.28 8.23 3.39
CA ARG A 101 7.63 8.59 2.15
C ARG A 101 6.27 7.90 2.10
N ALA A 102 5.24 8.64 1.73
CA ALA A 102 3.90 8.10 1.54
C ALA A 102 3.34 8.62 0.21
N ASP A 103 3.38 7.77 -0.81
CA ASP A 103 2.73 8.01 -2.10
C ASP A 103 1.46 7.17 -2.16
N VAL A 104 0.33 7.85 -2.28
CA VAL A 104 -0.98 7.23 -2.37
C VAL A 104 -1.78 7.84 -3.50
N SER A 105 -2.63 7.02 -4.13
CA SER A 105 -3.47 7.45 -5.22
C SER A 105 -4.92 7.07 -5.03
N ILE A 106 -5.84 7.95 -5.43
CA ILE A 106 -7.26 7.61 -5.62
C ILE A 106 -7.63 7.73 -7.09
N VAL A 107 -8.05 6.61 -7.65
CA VAL A 107 -8.47 6.52 -9.05
C VAL A 107 -9.89 7.06 -9.21
N ARG A 108 -10.77 6.73 -8.26
CA ARG A 108 -12.18 7.18 -8.23
C ARG A 108 -12.76 7.08 -6.82
N GLY A 109 -13.90 7.73 -6.62
CA GLY A 109 -14.71 7.76 -5.41
C GLY A 109 -14.39 8.95 -4.51
N ALA A 110 -14.64 8.78 -3.21
CA ALA A 110 -14.33 9.79 -2.21
C ALA A 110 -13.33 9.24 -1.20
N MET A 111 -12.38 10.09 -0.79
CA MET A 111 -11.50 9.83 0.33
C MET A 111 -11.35 11.03 1.25
N ARG A 112 -11.20 10.73 2.53
CA ARG A 112 -10.72 11.68 3.53
C ARG A 112 -9.32 11.27 3.94
N TYR A 113 -8.37 12.18 3.79
CA TYR A 113 -6.98 11.97 4.16
C TYR A 113 -6.62 12.88 5.34
N VAL A 114 -6.32 12.28 6.49
CA VAL A 114 -5.80 12.99 7.66
C VAL A 114 -4.32 12.66 7.77
N THR A 115 -3.50 13.69 7.60
CA THR A 115 -2.05 13.62 7.57
C THR A 115 -1.47 13.08 8.88
N GLY A 116 -0.53 12.15 8.74
CA GLY A 116 0.28 11.63 9.85
C GLY A 116 1.59 12.38 10.06
N LEU A 117 2.52 11.70 10.72
CA LEU A 117 3.81 12.24 11.14
C LEU A 117 4.73 12.60 9.97
N ILE A 118 4.70 11.85 8.86
CA ILE A 118 5.55 12.11 7.68
C ILE A 118 5.23 13.50 7.10
N ALA A 119 3.95 13.78 6.85
CA ALA A 119 3.50 15.08 6.32
C ALA A 119 3.80 16.24 7.27
N LYS A 120 3.78 15.99 8.58
CA LYS A 120 4.08 17.01 9.60
C LYS A 120 5.56 17.40 9.60
N LEU A 121 6.47 16.45 9.34
CA LEU A 121 7.92 16.69 9.33
C LEU A 121 8.42 17.13 7.96
N ASN A 122 7.95 16.48 6.90
CA ASN A 122 8.30 16.80 5.54
C ASN A 122 7.07 16.67 4.62
N PRO A 123 6.32 17.77 4.38
CA PRO A 123 5.15 17.72 3.52
C PRO A 123 5.48 17.33 2.08
N ALA A 124 6.71 17.54 1.61
CA ALA A 124 7.14 17.13 0.26
C ALA A 124 7.38 15.61 0.14
N ALA A 125 7.40 14.87 1.26
CA ALA A 125 7.55 13.42 1.27
C ALA A 125 6.20 12.67 1.21
N VAL A 126 5.09 13.40 1.17
CA VAL A 126 3.75 12.83 0.95
C VAL A 126 3.22 13.29 -0.39
N SER A 127 2.85 12.33 -1.24
CA SER A 127 2.23 12.60 -2.53
C SER A 127 0.86 11.94 -2.57
N VAL A 128 -0.18 12.74 -2.85
CA VAL A 128 -1.54 12.25 -3.05
C VAL A 128 -1.92 12.54 -4.49
N SER A 129 -1.98 11.50 -5.31
CA SER A 129 -2.32 11.61 -6.74
C SER A 129 -3.78 11.23 -6.98
N THR A 130 -4.54 12.10 -7.67
CA THR A 130 -5.95 11.83 -7.96
C THR A 130 -6.27 12.15 -9.42
N THR A 131 -7.06 11.29 -10.06
CA THR A 131 -7.38 11.45 -11.50
C THR A 131 -8.41 12.56 -11.74
N THR A 132 -9.26 12.86 -10.76
CA THR A 132 -10.29 13.91 -10.86
C THR A 132 -10.39 14.66 -9.53
N VAL A 133 -10.22 15.98 -9.54
CA VAL A 133 -10.13 16.80 -8.31
C VAL A 133 -11.39 17.62 -8.07
N VAL A 134 -12.10 17.33 -6.98
CA VAL A 134 -12.75 18.34 -6.13
C VAL A 134 -12.08 18.26 -4.76
N MET A 135 -11.10 19.13 -4.51
CA MET A 135 -10.40 19.23 -3.22
C MET A 135 -11.07 20.31 -2.36
N GLY A 136 -11.76 19.88 -1.31
CA GLY A 136 -12.24 20.76 -0.24
C GLY A 136 -11.24 20.77 0.92
N VAL A 137 -10.61 21.91 1.19
CA VAL A 137 -9.71 22.07 2.33
C VAL A 137 -10.46 22.73 3.48
N ARG A 138 -10.58 22.05 4.63
CA ARG A 138 -11.10 22.62 5.88
C ARG A 138 -10.11 22.37 7.01
N GLY A 139 -9.18 23.31 7.23
CA GLY A 139 -8.16 23.19 8.27
C GLY A 139 -7.02 22.23 7.91
N THR A 140 -6.52 21.43 8.86
CA THR A 140 -5.51 20.36 8.65
C THR A 140 -6.08 19.07 8.03
N GLU A 141 -7.32 19.13 7.54
CA GLU A 141 -8.06 18.02 6.96
C GLU A 141 -8.28 18.28 5.46
N PHE A 142 -7.90 17.31 4.64
CA PHE A 142 -8.11 17.35 3.20
C PHE A 142 -9.17 16.31 2.83
N ILE A 143 -10.26 16.78 2.22
CA ILE A 143 -11.30 15.94 1.64
C ILE A 143 -11.09 15.94 0.14
N VAL A 144 -10.93 14.76 -0.45
CA VAL A 144 -10.79 14.59 -1.89
C VAL A 144 -11.99 13.81 -2.40
N GLU A 145 -12.83 14.47 -3.18
CA GLU A 145 -13.97 13.87 -3.87
C GLU A 145 -13.67 13.85 -5.37
N THR A 146 -13.86 12.71 -6.02
CA THR A 146 -13.76 12.59 -7.48
C THR A 146 -15.17 12.57 -8.07
N THR A 147 -15.49 13.52 -8.95
CA THR A 147 -16.71 13.48 -9.77
C THR A 147 -16.35 12.90 -11.13
N ASP A 148 -16.92 11.77 -11.51
CA ASP A 148 -16.76 11.19 -12.85
C ASP A 148 -17.44 12.14 -13.87
N GLU A 149 -16.65 12.82 -14.72
CA GLU A 149 -17.20 13.54 -15.88
C GLU A 149 -17.03 12.67 -17.12
N LYS A 150 -18.16 12.52 -17.82
CA LYS A 150 -18.46 11.51 -18.83
C LYS A 150 -17.77 11.75 -20.17
#